data_AF-A0A0Q7DD46-F1
#
_entry.id   AF-A0A0Q7DD46-F1
#
_cell.length_a   1.000
_cell.length_b   1.000
_cell.length_c   1.000
_cell.angle_alpha   90.00
_cell.angle_beta   90.00
_cell.angle_gamma   90.00
#
_symmetry.space_group_name_H-M   'P 1'
#
loop_
_entity.id
_entity.type
_entity.pdbx_description
1 polymer ?
#
loop_
_entity_poly.entity_id
_entity_poly.type
_entity_poly.pdbx_seq_one_letter_code
_entity_poly.pdbx_strand_id
1 'polypeptide(L)'
;MGTETSCGATAQHAGRKPMACRQRRTAELDASEIAPLGPKAALLHERRQRRALSKPTPRDSSRSVDAVRLASDDGAVAFALHAVPEGLFVERTQRRPLGALVTVAMVFERRDAFARWCDSDPVRFDHPMLHSHLRRHGDELLPERA
;
A
#
# COMPACT_ATOMS: atom_id res chain seq x y z
N MET A 1 -23.56 25.32 -82.17
CA MET A 1 -22.52 24.27 -82.11
C MET A 1 -21.34 24.86 -81.35
N GLY A 2 -20.88 24.18 -80.30
CA GLY A 2 -19.77 24.65 -79.47
C GLY A 2 -20.03 24.35 -77.99
N THR A 3 -19.72 23.12 -77.58
CA THR A 3 -19.60 22.73 -76.17
C THR A 3 -18.14 22.86 -75.78
N GLU A 4 -17.82 23.75 -74.84
CA GLU A 4 -16.51 23.83 -74.20
C GLU A 4 -16.67 23.82 -72.67
N THR A 5 -16.23 22.70 -72.09
CA THR A 5 -15.23 22.58 -71.00
C THR A 5 -15.20 23.67 -69.91
N SER A 6 -15.35 23.27 -68.64
CA SER A 6 -14.23 23.32 -67.67
C SER A 6 -14.61 22.84 -66.26
N CYS A 7 -13.63 22.18 -65.65
CA CYS A 7 -13.59 21.58 -64.32
C CYS A 7 -13.74 22.59 -63.17
N GLY A 8 -14.30 22.12 -62.06
CA GLY A 8 -14.21 22.75 -60.75
C GLY A 8 -14.47 21.72 -59.65
N ALA A 9 -13.42 21.03 -59.21
CA ALA A 9 -13.45 20.14 -58.07
C ALA A 9 -13.52 20.96 -56.76
N THR A 10 -14.50 20.67 -55.90
CA THR A 10 -14.45 21.05 -54.49
C THR A 10 -14.80 19.84 -53.64
N ALA A 11 -13.76 19.28 -53.01
CA ALA A 11 -13.85 18.24 -52.01
C ALA A 11 -14.63 18.75 -50.78
N GLN A 12 -15.70 18.06 -50.42
CA GLN A 12 -16.44 18.32 -49.18
C GLN A 12 -15.63 17.81 -47.99
N HIS A 13 -15.22 18.76 -47.16
CA HIS A 13 -14.56 18.54 -45.88
C HIS A 13 -15.61 18.09 -44.85
N ALA A 14 -15.73 16.78 -44.63
CA ALA A 14 -16.57 16.23 -43.57
C ALA A 14 -15.98 16.60 -42.20
N GLY A 15 -16.72 17.43 -41.45
CA GLY A 15 -16.31 17.97 -40.16
C GLY A 15 -16.00 16.90 -39.12
N ARG A 16 -14.75 16.89 -38.65
CA ARG A 16 -14.37 16.22 -37.39
C ARG A 16 -14.96 17.00 -36.22
N LYS A 17 -15.85 16.37 -35.46
CA LYS A 17 -16.29 16.89 -34.15
C LYS A 17 -15.09 16.92 -33.19
N PRO A 18 -14.84 18.01 -32.45
CA PRO A 18 -13.77 18.02 -31.46
C PRO A 18 -14.08 17.06 -30.30
N MET A 19 -13.07 16.30 -29.89
CA MET A 19 -13.08 15.48 -28.68
C MET A 19 -13.26 16.38 -27.45
N ALA A 20 -14.36 16.21 -26.72
CA ALA A 20 -14.56 16.87 -25.45
C ALA A 20 -13.49 16.36 -24.45
N CYS A 21 -12.55 17.24 -24.09
CA CYS A 21 -11.61 17.01 -23.00
C CYS A 21 -12.41 16.85 -21.70
N ARG A 22 -12.27 15.69 -21.05
CA ARG A 22 -12.92 15.36 -19.77
C ARG A 22 -12.34 16.24 -18.66
N GLN A 23 -12.87 17.46 -18.52
CA GLN A 23 -12.60 18.31 -17.37
C GLN A 23 -13.12 17.61 -16.12
N ARG A 24 -12.20 17.16 -15.26
CA ARG A 24 -12.53 16.63 -13.95
C ARG A 24 -12.98 17.80 -13.09
N ARG A 25 -14.30 17.98 -12.94
CA ARG A 25 -14.87 18.79 -11.86
C ARG A 25 -14.46 18.14 -10.53
N THR A 26 -13.48 18.72 -9.85
CA THR A 26 -13.31 18.55 -8.41
C THR A 26 -14.39 19.38 -7.75
N ALA A 27 -15.56 18.79 -7.51
CA ALA A 27 -16.47 19.33 -6.52
C ALA A 27 -15.81 19.07 -5.16
N GLU A 28 -15.50 20.12 -4.41
CA GLU A 28 -15.32 20.00 -2.96
C GLU A 28 -16.61 19.40 -2.41
N LEU A 29 -16.52 18.15 -1.98
CA LEU A 29 -17.65 17.44 -1.40
C LEU A 29 -17.79 17.96 0.03
N ASP A 30 -18.83 18.77 0.27
CA ASP A 30 -19.22 19.21 1.59
C ASP A 30 -19.52 17.96 2.44
N ALA A 31 -18.88 17.83 3.61
CA ALA A 31 -18.93 16.62 4.43
C ALA A 31 -20.35 16.31 4.94
N SER A 32 -21.27 17.28 4.83
CA SER A 32 -22.69 17.18 5.17
C SER A 32 -23.54 16.42 4.14
N GLU A 33 -23.04 16.14 2.94
CA GLU A 33 -23.81 15.45 1.87
C GLU A 33 -23.42 13.98 1.66
N ILE A 34 -22.84 13.31 2.66
CA ILE A 34 -22.64 11.85 2.59
C ILE A 34 -23.96 11.17 2.91
N ALA A 35 -24.84 11.05 1.90
CA ALA A 35 -26.08 10.31 2.02
C ALA A 35 -25.80 8.87 2.54
N PRO A 36 -26.60 8.36 3.49
CA PRO A 36 -26.35 7.04 4.07
C PRO A 36 -26.35 5.98 2.98
N LEU A 37 -25.39 5.05 3.05
CA LEU A 37 -25.30 3.90 2.16
C LEU A 37 -26.66 3.18 2.18
N GLY A 38 -27.27 3.00 1.01
CA GLY A 38 -28.53 2.24 0.91
C GLY A 38 -28.40 0.83 1.52
N PRO A 39 -29.51 0.18 1.91
CA PRO A 39 -29.48 -1.03 2.76
C PRO A 39 -28.56 -2.15 2.24
N LYS A 40 -28.58 -2.38 0.93
CA LYS A 40 -27.71 -3.36 0.27
C LYS A 40 -26.23 -2.97 0.35
N ALA A 41 -25.91 -1.69 0.18
CA ALA A 41 -24.55 -1.19 0.26
C ALA A 41 -24.03 -1.21 1.69
N ALA A 42 -24.86 -0.89 2.69
CA ALA A 42 -24.55 -1.02 4.10
C ALA A 42 -24.22 -2.48 4.48
N LEU A 43 -25.05 -3.44 4.08
CA LEU A 43 -24.81 -4.87 4.32
C LEU A 43 -23.54 -5.38 3.62
N LEU A 44 -23.26 -4.92 2.39
CA LEU A 44 -22.01 -5.25 1.70
C LEU A 44 -20.79 -4.64 2.38
N HIS A 45 -20.92 -3.41 2.90
CA HIS A 45 -19.86 -2.74 3.65
C HIS A 45 -19.57 -3.46 4.96
N GLU A 46 -20.61 -3.81 5.73
CA GLU A 46 -20.50 -4.59 6.95
C GLU A 46 -19.89 -5.97 6.69
N ARG A 47 -20.32 -6.67 5.63
CA ARG A 47 -19.72 -7.96 5.24
C ARG A 47 -18.24 -7.83 4.87
N ARG A 48 -17.83 -6.73 4.22
CA ARG A 48 -16.42 -6.45 3.93
C ARG A 48 -15.64 -6.16 5.21
N GLN A 49 -16.19 -5.39 6.15
CA GLN A 49 -15.55 -5.12 7.44
C GLN A 49 -15.39 -6.39 8.27
N ARG A 50 -16.45 -7.19 8.43
CA ARG A 50 -16.40 -8.50 9.11
C ARG A 50 -15.41 -9.44 8.45
N ARG A 51 -15.34 -9.45 7.11
CA ARG A 51 -14.34 -10.22 6.37
C ARG A 51 -12.94 -9.68 6.56
N ALA A 52 -12.71 -8.37 6.69
CA ALA A 52 -11.39 -7.80 6.96
C ALA A 52 -10.90 -8.12 8.38
N LEU A 53 -11.82 -8.17 9.35
CA LEU A 53 -11.55 -8.60 10.72
C LEU A 53 -11.28 -10.12 10.81
N SER A 54 -11.89 -10.92 9.94
CA SER A 54 -11.74 -12.39 9.94
C SER A 54 -10.78 -12.95 8.88
N LYS A 55 -10.30 -12.14 7.93
CA LYS A 55 -9.32 -12.60 6.94
C LYS A 55 -7.97 -12.67 7.64
N PRO A 56 -7.31 -13.85 7.69
CA PRO A 56 -5.88 -13.85 7.90
C PRO A 56 -5.27 -12.97 6.78
N THR A 57 -4.36 -12.10 7.19
CA THR A 57 -3.59 -11.20 6.32
C THR A 57 -3.04 -11.95 5.09
N PRO A 58 -2.89 -11.29 3.93
CA PRO A 58 -2.49 -11.96 2.70
C PRO A 58 -1.18 -12.72 2.92
N ARG A 59 -1.25 -14.04 2.62
CA ARG A 59 -0.20 -15.08 2.63
C ARG A 59 1.20 -14.61 3.06
N ASP A 60 1.59 -15.10 4.24
CA ASP A 60 2.95 -15.32 4.69
C ASP A 60 3.84 -15.80 3.52
N SER A 61 4.79 -14.97 3.11
CA SER A 61 5.88 -15.38 2.22
C SER A 61 6.85 -16.35 2.91
N SER A 62 6.80 -16.45 4.24
CA SER A 62 7.37 -17.56 5.00
C SER A 62 6.88 -17.45 6.44
N ARG A 63 5.89 -18.28 6.80
CA ARG A 63 5.68 -18.65 8.20
C ARG A 63 6.87 -19.53 8.58
N SER A 64 8.07 -18.95 8.65
CA SER A 64 9.20 -19.64 9.24
C SER A 64 8.78 -19.99 10.67
N VAL A 65 8.86 -21.28 11.01
CA VAL A 65 8.48 -21.77 12.34
C VAL A 65 9.30 -21.04 13.41
N ASP A 66 10.49 -20.55 13.04
CA ASP A 66 11.43 -19.86 13.92
C ASP A 66 11.35 -18.32 13.81
N ALA A 67 10.30 -17.77 13.19
CA ALA A 67 10.15 -16.32 13.08
C ALA A 67 9.66 -15.68 14.38
N VAL A 68 10.43 -14.71 14.88
CA VAL A 68 10.02 -13.83 15.97
C VAL A 68 9.01 -12.83 15.44
N ARG A 69 7.84 -12.74 16.09
CA ARG A 69 6.79 -11.77 15.74
C ARG A 69 6.62 -10.74 16.84
N LEU A 70 6.61 -9.49 16.44
CA LEU A 70 6.43 -8.35 17.32
C LEU A 70 5.27 -7.51 16.80
N ALA A 71 4.43 -6.99 17.69
CA ALA A 71 3.33 -6.12 17.31
C ALA A 71 3.14 -5.03 18.37
N SER A 72 2.61 -3.91 17.91
CA SER A 72 2.07 -2.85 18.77
C SER A 72 0.75 -3.32 19.40
N ASP A 73 0.42 -2.79 20.56
CA ASP A 73 -0.78 -3.18 21.32
C ASP A 73 -2.08 -2.87 20.56
N ASP A 74 -2.09 -1.78 19.77
CA ASP A 74 -3.20 -1.38 18.90
C ASP A 74 -3.19 -2.13 17.53
N GLY A 75 -2.15 -2.92 17.28
CA GLY A 75 -1.92 -3.64 16.03
C GLY A 75 -1.72 -2.73 14.83
N ALA A 76 -1.35 -1.45 15.02
CA ALA A 76 -1.09 -0.51 13.93
C ALA A 76 0.19 -0.88 13.15
N VAL A 77 1.19 -1.41 13.85
CA VAL A 77 2.47 -1.86 13.31
C VAL A 77 2.82 -3.25 13.84
N ALA A 78 3.31 -4.11 12.95
CA ALA A 78 3.84 -5.43 13.28
C ALA A 78 5.13 -5.71 12.52
N PHE A 79 5.99 -6.53 13.12
CA PHE A 79 7.22 -7.02 12.54
C PHE A 79 7.28 -8.55 12.61
N ALA A 80 7.86 -9.17 11.58
CA ALA A 80 8.30 -10.55 11.62
C ALA A 80 9.80 -10.60 11.27
N LEU A 81 10.58 -11.27 12.12
CA LEU A 81 12.02 -11.36 12.01
C LEU A 81 12.44 -12.83 11.96
N HIS A 82 13.40 -13.16 11.12
CA HIS A 82 14.10 -14.45 11.17
C HIS A 82 15.48 -14.33 10.55
N ALA A 83 16.40 -15.17 11.00
CA ALA A 83 17.70 -15.30 10.38
C ALA A 83 17.57 -15.94 8.99
N VAL A 84 18.36 -15.45 8.04
CA VAL A 84 18.52 -16.00 6.69
C VAL A 84 20.03 -16.11 6.40
N PRO A 85 20.48 -16.96 5.46
CA PRO A 85 21.92 -17.13 5.19
C PRO A 85 22.67 -15.81 4.93
N GLU A 86 21.99 -14.85 4.30
CA GLU A 86 22.53 -13.53 3.96
C GLU A 86 22.56 -12.55 5.14
N GLY A 87 21.81 -12.80 6.22
CA GLY A 87 21.71 -11.90 7.36
C GLY A 87 20.37 -11.99 8.09
N LEU A 88 19.72 -10.86 8.33
CA LEU A 88 18.45 -10.76 9.02
C LEU A 88 17.33 -10.35 8.06
N PHE A 89 16.32 -11.19 7.92
CA PHE A 89 15.08 -10.82 7.25
C PHE A 89 14.15 -10.10 8.23
N VAL A 90 13.58 -8.98 7.80
CA VAL A 90 12.58 -8.20 8.53
C VAL A 90 11.42 -7.89 7.60
N GLU A 91 10.24 -8.37 7.97
CA GLU A 91 8.98 -7.92 7.39
C GLU A 91 8.32 -6.92 8.34
N ARG A 92 7.98 -5.73 7.84
CA ARG A 92 7.24 -4.70 8.56
C ARG A 92 5.87 -4.56 7.92
N THR A 93 4.82 -4.79 8.69
CA THR A 93 3.43 -4.54 8.29
C THR A 93 2.89 -3.34 9.05
N GLN A 94 2.29 -2.38 8.33
CA GLN A 94 1.68 -1.20 8.89
C GLN A 94 0.24 -1.03 8.37
N ARG A 95 -0.70 -0.89 9.30
CA ARG A 95 -2.06 -0.44 9.03
C ARG A 95 -2.05 1.08 8.84
N ARG A 96 -2.60 1.52 7.72
CA ARG A 96 -2.84 2.93 7.40
C ARG A 96 -4.32 3.25 7.62
N PRO A 97 -4.66 4.54 7.77
CA PRO A 97 -6.06 4.98 7.81
C PRO A 97 -6.88 4.40 6.64
N LEU A 98 -8.19 4.23 6.85
CA LEU A 98 -9.12 3.64 5.87
C LEU A 98 -8.88 2.14 5.57
N GLY A 99 -8.09 1.45 6.41
CA GLY A 99 -7.93 0.00 6.36
C GLY A 99 -6.91 -0.50 5.33
N ALA A 100 -6.10 0.39 4.75
CA ALA A 100 -4.99 -0.01 3.90
C ALA A 100 -3.88 -0.70 4.73
N LEU A 101 -3.27 -1.73 4.17
CA LEU A 101 -2.14 -2.45 4.77
C LEU A 101 -0.92 -2.28 3.87
N VAL A 102 0.20 -1.86 4.45
CA VAL A 102 1.48 -1.75 3.77
C VAL A 102 2.43 -2.75 4.42
N THR A 103 2.92 -3.71 3.64
CA THR A 103 3.92 -4.69 4.08
C THR A 103 5.20 -4.46 3.29
N VAL A 104 6.32 -4.34 3.99
CA VAL A 104 7.65 -4.15 3.41
C VAL A 104 8.56 -5.23 3.96
N ALA A 105 9.19 -6.00 3.07
CA ALA A 105 10.21 -6.98 3.41
C ALA A 105 11.60 -6.42 3.11
N MET A 106 12.53 -6.61 4.03
CA MET A 106 13.90 -6.13 3.98
C MET A 106 14.85 -7.22 4.45
N VAL A 107 16.07 -7.23 3.92
CA VAL A 107 17.16 -8.07 4.41
C VAL A 107 18.33 -7.17 4.80
N PHE A 108 18.86 -7.38 6.00
CA PHE A 108 20.01 -6.66 6.52
C PHE A 108 21.18 -7.62 6.69
N GLU A 109 22.23 -7.42 5.90
CA GLU A 109 23.45 -8.24 5.98
C GLU A 109 24.34 -7.89 7.18
N ARG A 110 24.21 -6.66 7.70
CA ARG A 110 25.07 -6.10 8.74
C ARG A 110 24.27 -5.46 9.86
N ARG A 111 24.77 -5.62 11.09
CA ARG A 111 24.16 -5.09 12.31
C ARG A 111 24.06 -3.57 12.33
N ASP A 112 25.05 -2.86 11.80
CA ASP A 112 25.03 -1.39 11.71
C ASP A 112 23.96 -0.88 10.74
N ALA A 113 23.72 -1.58 9.63
CA ALA A 113 22.67 -1.23 8.68
C ALA A 113 21.28 -1.40 9.28
N PHE A 114 21.05 -2.52 9.97
CA PHE A 114 19.83 -2.76 10.73
C PHE A 114 19.61 -1.71 11.82
N ALA A 115 20.63 -1.42 12.63
CA ALA A 115 20.54 -0.42 13.70
C ALA A 115 20.20 0.97 13.16
N ARG A 116 20.87 1.43 12.08
CA ARG A 116 20.55 2.70 11.42
C ARG A 116 19.11 2.76 10.92
N TRP A 117 18.61 1.66 10.37
CA TRP A 117 17.23 1.59 9.93
C TRP A 117 16.25 1.71 11.12
N CYS A 118 16.48 0.98 12.22
CA CYS A 118 15.67 1.10 13.44
C CYS A 118 15.67 2.52 13.98
N ASP A 119 16.83 3.18 14.02
CA ASP A 119 16.95 4.56 14.52
C ASP A 119 16.24 5.58 13.61
N SER A 120 16.03 5.24 12.33
CA SER A 120 15.26 6.07 11.39
C SER A 120 13.75 5.81 11.41
N ASP A 121 13.30 4.64 11.90
CA ASP A 121 11.89 4.27 11.86
C ASP A 121 11.07 5.06 12.92
N PRO A 122 9.96 5.71 12.54
CA PRO A 122 9.10 6.44 13.47
C PRO A 122 8.55 5.61 14.64
N VAL A 123 8.51 4.27 14.49
CA VAL A 123 8.04 3.34 15.54
C VAL A 123 8.75 3.54 16.88
N ARG A 124 9.98 4.06 16.89
CA ARG A 124 10.71 4.37 18.13
C ARG A 124 10.05 5.43 19.00
N PHE A 125 9.24 6.30 18.41
CA PHE A 125 8.50 7.34 19.11
C PHE A 125 7.08 6.89 19.43
N ASP A 126 6.39 6.29 18.46
CA ASP A 126 4.99 5.88 18.61
C ASP A 126 4.83 4.64 19.50
N HIS A 127 5.78 3.70 19.40
CA HIS A 127 5.77 2.43 20.13
C HIS A 127 7.18 2.09 20.69
N PRO A 128 7.66 2.81 21.72
CA PRO A 128 9.04 2.67 22.21
C PRO A 128 9.41 1.26 22.69
N MET A 129 8.45 0.54 23.29
CA MET A 129 8.67 -0.84 23.73
C MET A 129 8.81 -1.80 22.55
N LEU A 130 7.97 -1.64 21.53
CA LEU A 130 8.06 -2.40 20.28
C LEU A 130 9.41 -2.19 19.60
N HIS A 131 9.87 -0.93 19.53
CA HIS A 131 11.19 -0.59 19.01
C HIS A 131 12.32 -1.27 19.82
N SER A 132 12.22 -1.26 21.15
CA SER A 132 13.23 -1.88 22.02
C SER A 132 13.31 -3.39 21.81
N HIS A 133 12.16 -4.06 21.70
CA HIS A 133 12.09 -5.49 21.37
C HIS A 133 12.61 -5.78 19.96
N LEU A 134 12.28 -4.93 18.99
CA LEU A 134 12.74 -5.05 17.60
C LEU A 134 14.26 -5.02 17.54
N ARG A 135 14.89 -4.03 18.20
CA ARG A 135 16.34 -3.92 18.26
C ARG A 135 16.96 -5.15 18.92
N ARG A 136 16.46 -5.54 20.09
CA ARG A 136 16.99 -6.68 20.83
C ARG A 136 16.94 -7.98 20.01
N HIS A 137 15.79 -8.33 19.45
CA HIS A 137 15.65 -9.58 18.71
C HIS A 137 16.40 -9.56 17.38
N GLY A 138 16.45 -8.41 16.69
CA GLY A 138 17.27 -8.29 15.49
C GLY A 138 18.76 -8.46 15.80
N ASP A 139 19.22 -7.87 16.90
CA ASP A 139 20.58 -8.00 17.41
C ASP A 139 20.95 -9.44 17.81
N GLU A 140 19.99 -10.21 18.34
CA GLU A 140 20.14 -11.63 18.69
C GLU A 140 20.16 -12.54 17.45
N LEU A 141 19.42 -12.19 16.39
CA LEU A 141 19.28 -13.00 15.17
C LEU A 141 20.35 -12.72 14.11
N LEU A 142 20.99 -11.54 14.17
CA LEU A 142 22.07 -11.19 13.26
C LEU A 142 23.34 -12.00 13.59
N PRO A 143 23.89 -12.77 12.64
CA PRO A 143 25.13 -13.48 12.86
C PRO A 143 26.30 -12.50 13.07
N GLU A 144 27.19 -12.82 14.01
CA GLU A 144 28.49 -12.16 14.11
C GLU A 144 29.34 -12.58 12.89
N ARG A 145 29.25 -11.83 11.80
CA ARG A 145 30.13 -12.03 10.66
C ARG A 145 31.48 -11.39 10.98
N ALA A 146 32.50 -12.25 11.11
CA ALA A 146 33.91 -11.89 11.21
C ALA A 146 34.44 -11.22 9.93
#